data_AF-D0LAC5-F1
#
_entry.id   AF-D0LAC5-F1
#
_cell.length_a   1.000
_cell.length_b   1.000
_cell.length_c   1.000
_cell.angle_alpha   90.00
_cell.angle_beta   90.00
_cell.angle_gamma   90.00
#
_symmetry.space_group_name_H-M   'P 1'
#
loop_
_entity.id
_entity.type
_entity.pdbx_description
1 polymer ?
#
loop_
_entity_poly.entity_id
_entity_poly.type
_entity_poly.pdbx_seq_one_letter_code
_entity_poly.pdbx_strand_id
1 'polypeptide(L)'
;MTGRGREAVWAVVTTLILVVRILATIALVLLALGWAVAAIRSSLDNVFLWPAVGAGVALFLSTYLYSYLRVRYPRRNGWIP
;
A
#
# COMPACT_ATOMS: atom_id res chain seq x y z
N MET A 1 -2.22 -32.41 -3.06
CA MET A 1 -2.06 -31.31 -4.04
C MET A 1 -2.57 -29.94 -3.53
N THR A 2 -2.98 -29.81 -2.27
CA THR A 2 -3.57 -28.58 -1.69
C THR A 2 -2.56 -27.48 -1.29
N GLY A 3 -1.26 -27.81 -1.18
CA GLY A 3 -0.22 -26.84 -0.79
C GLY A 3 0.16 -25.84 -1.89
N ARG A 4 0.46 -26.33 -3.10
CA ARG A 4 0.97 -25.50 -4.20
C ARG A 4 -0.03 -24.44 -4.70
N GLY A 5 -1.32 -24.79 -4.74
CA GLY A 5 -2.37 -23.84 -5.15
C GLY A 5 -2.52 -22.68 -4.16
N ARG A 6 -2.42 -22.97 -2.86
CA ARG A 6 -2.45 -21.96 -1.80
C ARG A 6 -1.21 -21.06 -1.86
N GLU A 7 -0.02 -21.64 -2.06
CA GLU A 7 1.23 -20.88 -2.25
C GLU A 7 1.17 -19.92 -3.45
N ALA A 8 0.66 -20.38 -4.60
CA ALA A 8 0.52 -19.55 -5.79
C ALA A 8 -0.44 -18.36 -5.56
N VAL A 9 -1.59 -18.60 -4.94
CA VAL A 9 -2.54 -17.53 -4.58
C VAL A 9 -1.88 -16.51 -3.65
N TRP A 10 -1.10 -16.95 -2.66
CA TRP A 10 -0.40 -16.03 -1.76
C TRP A 10 0.67 -15.20 -2.45
N ALA A 11 1.44 -15.80 -3.36
CA ALA A 11 2.43 -15.08 -4.15
C ALA A 11 1.77 -13.97 -4.97
N VAL A 12 0.64 -14.29 -5.62
CA VAL A 12 -0.13 -13.31 -6.40
C VAL A 12 -0.69 -12.19 -5.51
N VAL A 13 -1.29 -12.52 -4.36
CA VAL A 13 -1.82 -11.53 -3.42
C VAL A 13 -0.72 -10.61 -2.90
N THR A 14 0.45 -11.15 -2.57
CA THR A 14 1.59 -10.36 -2.08
C THR A 14 2.11 -9.42 -3.15
N THR A 15 2.24 -9.90 -4.40
CA THR A 15 2.65 -9.06 -5.54
C THR A 15 1.65 -7.94 -5.78
N LEU A 16 0.35 -8.23 -5.75
CA LEU A 16 -0.70 -7.21 -5.88
C LEU A 16 -0.60 -6.14 -4.80
N ILE A 17 -0.40 -6.53 -3.54
CA ILE A 17 -0.23 -5.59 -2.42
C ILE A 17 0.98 -4.68 -2.66
N LEU A 18 2.09 -5.23 -3.15
CA LEU A 18 3.30 -4.47 -3.46
C LEU A 18 3.07 -3.47 -4.60
N VAL A 19 2.41 -3.90 -5.68
CA VAL A 19 2.07 -3.02 -6.82
C VAL A 19 1.17 -1.88 -6.36
N VAL A 20 0.09 -2.19 -5.63
CA VAL A 20 -0.81 -1.17 -5.06
C VAL A 20 -0.04 -0.22 -4.15
N ARG A 21 0.91 -0.73 -3.36
CA ARG A 21 1.74 0.11 -2.50
C ARG A 21 2.56 1.11 -3.28
N ILE A 22 3.23 0.67 -4.34
CA ILE A 22 4.07 1.54 -5.18
C ILE A 22 3.21 2.61 -5.84
N LEU A 23 2.09 2.22 -6.45
CA LEU A 23 1.17 3.15 -7.10
C LEU A 23 0.59 4.15 -6.10
N ALA A 24 0.19 3.70 -4.92
CA ALA A 24 -0.35 4.55 -3.87
C ALA A 24 0.71 5.52 -3.30
N THR A 25 1.97 5.10 -3.16
CA THR A 25 3.07 6.01 -2.78
C THR A 25 3.27 7.11 -3.81
N ILE A 26 3.39 6.73 -5.09
CA ILE A 26 3.61 7.71 -6.16
C ILE A 26 2.42 8.67 -6.25
N ALA A 27 1.20 8.13 -6.27
CA ALA A 27 -0.02 8.93 -6.30
C ALA A 27 -0.10 9.87 -5.09
N LEU A 28 0.15 9.39 -3.87
CA LEU A 28 0.12 10.20 -2.67
C LEU A 28 1.10 11.37 -2.76
N VAL A 29 2.33 11.13 -3.22
CA VAL A 29 3.34 12.20 -3.37
C VAL A 29 2.85 13.26 -4.36
N LEU A 30 2.41 12.85 -5.55
CA LEU A 30 1.94 13.79 -6.58
C LEU A 30 0.71 14.58 -6.12
N LEU A 31 -0.25 13.90 -5.49
CA LEU A 31 -1.47 14.51 -4.99
C LEU A 31 -1.20 15.45 -3.80
N ALA A 32 -0.30 15.09 -2.90
CA ALA A 32 0.11 15.95 -1.80
C ALA A 32 0.82 17.22 -2.30
N LEU A 33 1.69 17.11 -3.31
CA LEU A 33 2.34 18.26 -3.94
C LEU A 33 1.31 19.15 -4.65
N GLY A 34 0.41 18.56 -5.44
CA GLY A 34 -0.67 19.28 -6.11
C GLY A 34 -1.60 19.99 -5.11
N TRP A 35 -1.94 19.30 -4.02
CA TRP A 35 -2.71 19.87 -2.92
C TRP A 35 -1.99 21.04 -2.25
N ALA A 36 -0.71 20.91 -1.92
CA ALA A 36 0.06 21.97 -1.27
C ALA A 36 0.13 23.24 -2.14
N VAL A 37 0.39 23.07 -3.44
CA VAL A 37 0.40 24.19 -4.40
C VAL A 37 -0.97 24.84 -4.53
N ALA A 38 -2.05 24.05 -4.57
CA ALA A 38 -3.42 24.57 -4.67
C ALA A 38 -3.88 25.24 -3.35
N ALA A 39 -3.46 24.70 -2.21
CA ALA A 39 -3.73 25.23 -0.88
C ALA A 39 -3.17 26.64 -0.69
N ILE A 40 -1.92 26.86 -1.14
CA ILE A 40 -1.27 28.17 -1.08
C ILE A 40 -1.98 29.18 -2.00
N ARG A 41 -2.49 28.74 -3.16
CA ARG A 41 -3.08 29.63 -4.16
C ARG A 41 -4.54 29.96 -3.94
N SER A 42 -5.33 29.07 -3.33
CA SER A 42 -6.79 29.14 -3.39
C SER A 42 -7.44 28.72 -2.07
N SER A 43 -7.35 27.45 -1.72
CA SER A 43 -8.11 26.87 -0.60
C SER A 43 -7.49 25.55 -0.15
N LEU A 44 -7.54 25.30 1.16
CA LEU A 44 -7.14 24.04 1.76
C LEU A 44 -8.07 22.88 1.35
N ASP A 45 -9.35 23.16 1.12
CA ASP A 45 -10.29 22.18 0.57
C ASP A 45 -10.32 22.33 -0.95
N ASN A 46 -9.46 21.57 -1.61
CA ASN A 46 -9.30 21.58 -3.06
C ASN A 46 -9.35 20.16 -3.62
N VAL A 47 -9.48 20.07 -4.95
CA VAL A 47 -9.69 18.82 -5.69
C VAL A 47 -8.63 17.73 -5.44
N PHE A 48 -7.43 18.10 -4.96
CA PHE A 48 -6.36 17.15 -4.67
C PHE A 48 -6.42 16.55 -3.27
N LEU A 49 -7.20 17.14 -2.34
CA LEU A 49 -7.28 16.69 -0.94
C LEU A 49 -7.85 15.27 -0.84
N TRP A 50 -9.06 15.04 -1.35
CA TRP A 50 -9.74 13.76 -1.23
C TRP A 50 -9.02 12.60 -1.94
N PRO A 51 -8.48 12.78 -3.16
CA PRO A 51 -7.61 11.78 -3.77
C PRO A 51 -6.35 11.50 -2.93
N ALA A 52 -5.71 12.52 -2.33
CA ALA A 52 -4.54 12.32 -1.47
C ALA A 52 -4.91 11.49 -0.23
N VAL A 53 -6.04 11.79 0.41
CA VAL A 53 -6.56 10.99 1.52
C VAL A 53 -6.80 9.54 1.09
N GLY A 54 -7.41 9.32 -0.08
CA GLY A 54 -7.64 7.99 -0.64
C GLY A 54 -6.34 7.20 -0.87
N ALA A 55 -5.30 7.84 -1.41
CA ALA A 55 -3.98 7.23 -1.59
C ALA A 55 -3.32 6.88 -0.25
N GLY A 56 -3.48 7.74 0.77
CA GLY A 56 -3.02 7.48 2.13
C GLY A 56 -3.71 6.26 2.77
N VAL A 57 -5.02 6.16 2.62
CA VAL A 57 -5.79 4.99 3.08
C VAL A 57 -5.35 3.71 2.36
N ALA A 58 -5.15 3.76 1.04
CA ALA A 58 -4.67 2.61 0.27
C ALA A 58 -3.29 2.13 0.74
N LEU A 59 -2.37 3.06 1.05
CA LEU A 59 -1.07 2.74 1.64
C LEU A 59 -1.18 2.10 3.02
N PHE A 60 -2.07 2.63 3.85
CA PHE A 60 -2.30 2.09 5.19
C PHE A 60 -2.83 0.67 5.11
N LEU A 61 -3.83 0.42 4.26
CA LEU A 61 -4.37 -0.92 4.03
C LEU A 61 -3.33 -1.88 3.46
N SER A 62 -2.56 -1.46 2.45
CA SER A 62 -1.46 -2.26 1.90
C SER A 62 -0.44 -2.64 2.97
N THR A 63 -0.10 -1.70 3.85
CA THR A 63 0.84 -1.91 4.96
C THR A 63 0.30 -2.91 5.98
N TYR A 64 -0.97 -2.75 6.36
CA TYR A 64 -1.63 -3.64 7.29
C TYR A 64 -1.73 -5.06 6.72
N LEU A 65 -2.15 -5.19 5.46
CA LEU A 65 -2.32 -6.47 4.79
C LEU A 65 -0.98 -7.19 4.61
N TYR A 66 0.08 -6.47 4.23
CA TYR A 66 1.44 -7.03 4.19
C TYR A 66 1.93 -7.51 5.56
N SER A 67 1.70 -6.73 6.61
CA SER A 67 2.09 -7.10 7.98
C SER A 67 1.33 -8.34 8.47
N TYR A 68 0.04 -8.45 8.13
CA TYR A 68 -0.76 -9.63 8.43
C TYR A 68 -0.24 -10.89 7.72
N LEU A 69 0.11 -10.76 6.43
CA LEU A 69 0.72 -11.85 5.66
C LEU A 69 2.04 -12.33 6.28
N ARG A 70 2.90 -11.38 6.70
CA ARG A 70 4.17 -11.67 7.39
C ARG A 70 3.96 -12.47 8.68
N VAL A 71 2.97 -12.11 9.49
CA VAL A 71 2.74 -12.75 10.81
C VAL A 71 2.19 -14.17 10.65
N ARG A 72 1.34 -14.41 9.65
CA ARG A 72 0.80 -15.76 9.39
C ARG A 72 1.76 -16.70 8.67
N TYR A 73 2.71 -16.15 7.93
CA TYR A 73 3.75 -16.91 7.24
C TYR A 73 5.13 -16.36 7.63
N PRO A 74 5.56 -16.53 8.90
CA PRO A 74 6.95 -16.25 9.23
C PRO A 74 7.79 -17.12 8.30
N ARG A 75 8.68 -16.48 7.54
CA ARG A 75 9.69 -17.19 6.77
C ARG A 75 10.28 -18.25 7.71
N ARG A 76 10.16 -19.54 7.38
CA ARG A 76 11.02 -20.59 7.95
C ARG A 76 12.45 -20.36 7.42
N ASN A 77 13.00 -19.18 7.63
CA ASN A 77 14.43 -18.97 7.58
C ASN A 77 14.90 -19.45 8.94
N GLY A 78 15.52 -20.63 8.98
CA GLY A 78 16.01 -21.31 10.18
C GLY A 78 17.17 -20.57 10.86
N TRP A 79 16.97 -19.30 11.18
CA TRP A 79 17.89 -18.47 11.92
C TRP A 79 17.16 -17.94 13.15
N ILE A 80 17.16 -18.79 14.18
CA ILE A 80 16.97 -18.39 15.57
C ILE A 80 18.26 -18.86 16.24
N PRO A 81 19.13 -17.97 16.76
CA PRO A 81 20.22 -18.38 17.64
C PRO A 81 19.68 -18.91 18.98
#